data_AF-A0A534I7A2-F1
#
_entry.id   AF-A0A534I7A2-F1
#
_cell.length_a   1.000
_cell.length_b   1.000
_cell.length_c   1.000
_cell.angle_alpha   90.00
_cell.angle_beta   90.00
_cell.angle_gamma   90.00
#
_symmetry.space_group_name_H-M   'P 1'
#
loop_
_entity.id
_entity.type
_entity.pdbx_description
1 polymer ?
#
loop_
_entity_poly.entity_id
_entity_poly.type
_entity_poly.pdbx_seq_one_letter_code
_entity_poly.pdbx_strand_id
1 'polypeptide(L)'
;MHALAALLLGLAFAPSAFAAPAHANFDHLTTGFELTGQHRDLPCESCHVNAMFQGTPKDCGGCHGIGSLVRGTAKPANHILSTDQCGACHTPIAWNPAVNFDHTQARGSCSTCHNGTMAQGKGPTHIVTDLECDACHTTLSWAGAMFTHVGVTSGCATCHDGVHADGLAANHFPIGSGGAAVPCEACHSTTEFTTWAVATMNHPAAVAQSCASCHETANFVGMHPSTDTAAGDSRPSAKLDSLHPTAGDCAQCHDTTTFSQSASRPANHIPTSAPCLQCHTTAGNYALYSVTATHQGVTGCLSCHGPSTGPFAGPPPSNTITVVGAPANHFPVGSLDCNGSGCHTTGNVNVGGFKLGTAGTSSPTLTIAGHTTVAAAVSSCATCH
;
A
#
# COMPACT_ATOMS: atom_id res chain seq x y z
N MET A 1 -97.53 -57.85 -7.67
CA MET A 1 -97.00 -56.50 -7.99
C MET A 1 -95.59 -56.70 -8.53
N HIS A 2 -95.39 -56.34 -9.82
CA HIS A 2 -94.16 -55.87 -10.49
C HIS A 2 -92.80 -56.49 -10.09
N ALA A 3 -91.91 -56.96 -10.97
CA ALA A 3 -91.82 -56.88 -12.41
C ALA A 3 -90.71 -57.84 -12.94
N LEU A 4 -90.79 -58.06 -14.26
CA LEU A 4 -89.86 -58.59 -15.25
C LEU A 4 -88.35 -58.54 -14.94
N ALA A 5 -87.61 -59.56 -15.43
CA ALA A 5 -86.73 -59.49 -16.61
C ALA A 5 -85.75 -60.69 -16.59
N ALA A 6 -85.91 -61.66 -17.48
CA ALA A 6 -85.32 -61.73 -18.83
C ALA A 6 -84.01 -62.56 -18.84
N LEU A 7 -84.21 -63.80 -19.29
CA LEU A 7 -83.24 -64.79 -19.78
C LEU A 7 -82.36 -64.19 -20.89
N LEU A 8 -81.03 -64.39 -20.82
CA LEU A 8 -80.19 -64.51 -22.02
C LEU A 8 -78.87 -65.22 -21.70
N LEU A 9 -78.76 -66.39 -22.32
CA LEU A 9 -77.64 -67.31 -22.34
C LEU A 9 -76.55 -66.73 -23.27
N GLY A 10 -75.40 -66.36 -22.74
CA GLY A 10 -74.26 -65.82 -23.50
C GLY A 10 -73.03 -66.71 -23.34
N LEU A 11 -72.55 -67.26 -24.46
CA LEU A 11 -71.44 -68.20 -24.56
C LEU A 11 -70.14 -67.70 -23.90
N ALA A 12 -69.58 -68.51 -23.01
CA ALA A 12 -68.21 -68.36 -22.53
C ALA A 12 -67.22 -68.79 -23.63
N PHE A 13 -66.79 -67.83 -24.45
CA PHE A 13 -65.54 -67.95 -25.20
C PHE A 13 -64.40 -67.55 -24.25
N ALA A 14 -63.70 -68.55 -23.70
CA ALA A 14 -62.38 -68.32 -23.15
C ALA A 14 -61.43 -67.97 -24.30
N PRO A 15 -60.75 -66.81 -24.31
CA PRO A 15 -59.61 -66.66 -25.18
C PRO A 15 -58.52 -67.56 -24.60
N SER A 16 -58.19 -68.61 -25.34
CA SER A 16 -56.95 -69.35 -25.17
C SER A 16 -55.80 -68.35 -25.25
N ALA A 17 -55.31 -67.91 -24.09
CA ALA A 17 -54.00 -67.29 -24.01
C ALA A 17 -53.00 -68.37 -24.42
N PHE A 18 -52.57 -68.32 -25.68
CA PHE A 18 -51.30 -68.93 -26.05
C PHE A 18 -50.25 -68.22 -25.22
N ALA A 19 -49.87 -68.82 -24.09
CA ALA A 19 -48.58 -68.56 -23.49
C ALA A 19 -47.54 -68.94 -24.55
N ALA A 20 -47.07 -67.94 -25.30
CA ALA A 20 -45.86 -68.07 -26.08
C ALA A 20 -44.78 -68.65 -25.15
N PRO A 21 -43.89 -69.53 -25.64
CA PRO A 21 -42.83 -70.06 -24.81
C PRO A 21 -42.13 -68.87 -24.16
N ALA A 22 -42.07 -68.86 -22.82
CA ALA A 22 -41.20 -67.97 -22.10
C ALA A 22 -39.83 -68.08 -22.76
N HIS A 23 -39.25 -66.96 -23.19
CA HIS A 23 -37.93 -66.88 -23.82
C HIS A 23 -36.85 -67.31 -22.80
N ALA A 24 -36.84 -68.59 -22.44
CA ALA A 24 -35.90 -69.17 -21.51
C ALA A 24 -34.64 -69.55 -22.29
N ASN A 25 -33.81 -68.55 -22.60
CA ASN A 25 -32.34 -68.63 -22.78
C ASN A 25 -31.72 -67.55 -23.66
N PHE A 26 -32.47 -66.55 -24.17
CA PHE A 26 -31.79 -65.47 -24.89
C PHE A 26 -31.04 -64.57 -23.92
N ASP A 27 -29.71 -64.68 -23.92
CA ASP A 27 -28.83 -63.87 -23.08
C ASP A 27 -28.42 -62.59 -23.82
N HIS A 28 -28.89 -61.45 -23.33
CA HIS A 28 -28.55 -60.15 -23.90
C HIS A 28 -27.03 -59.84 -23.83
N LEU A 29 -26.27 -60.47 -22.93
CA LEU A 29 -24.81 -60.34 -22.88
C LEU A 29 -24.16 -60.75 -24.21
N THR A 30 -24.71 -61.73 -24.94
CA THR A 30 -24.15 -62.17 -26.22
C THR A 30 -24.34 -61.13 -27.33
N THR A 31 -25.23 -60.16 -27.11
CA THR A 31 -25.44 -59.06 -28.06
C THR A 31 -24.45 -57.91 -27.86
N GLY A 32 -23.71 -57.89 -26.74
CA GLY A 32 -22.87 -56.75 -26.36
C GLY A 32 -23.67 -55.56 -25.79
N PHE A 33 -24.96 -55.75 -25.50
CA PHE A 33 -25.77 -54.82 -24.71
C PHE A 33 -26.36 -55.59 -23.53
N GLU A 34 -25.65 -55.56 -22.40
CA GLU A 34 -26.12 -56.17 -21.16
C GLU A 34 -27.28 -55.36 -20.58
N LEU A 35 -28.39 -56.03 -20.27
CA LEU A 35 -29.52 -55.41 -19.60
C LEU A 35 -29.20 -55.22 -18.10
N THR A 36 -28.68 -54.04 -17.77
CA THR A 36 -28.36 -53.64 -16.40
C THR A 36 -29.19 -52.44 -15.96
N GLY A 37 -29.31 -52.27 -14.63
CA GLY A 37 -30.06 -51.18 -14.04
C GLY A 37 -31.51 -51.14 -14.54
N GLN A 38 -32.01 -49.95 -14.87
CA GLN A 38 -33.40 -49.76 -15.31
C GLN A 38 -33.73 -50.44 -16.65
N HIS A 39 -32.74 -50.71 -17.50
CA HIS A 39 -32.97 -51.37 -18.80
C HIS A 39 -33.36 -52.84 -18.66
N ARG A 40 -33.03 -53.50 -17.54
CA ARG A 40 -33.40 -54.89 -17.27
C ARG A 40 -34.90 -55.08 -17.09
N ASP A 41 -35.57 -54.05 -16.57
CA ASP A 41 -36.97 -54.17 -16.15
C ASP A 41 -37.93 -53.62 -17.22
N LEU A 42 -37.41 -53.29 -18.42
CA LEU A 42 -38.20 -52.80 -19.57
C LEU A 42 -38.79 -53.97 -20.38
N PRO A 43 -40.01 -53.81 -20.93
CA PRO A 43 -40.59 -54.79 -21.83
C PRO A 43 -39.90 -54.75 -23.20
N CYS A 44 -39.86 -55.89 -23.91
CA CYS A 44 -39.10 -56.09 -25.15
C CYS A 44 -39.37 -55.04 -26.23
N GLU A 45 -40.64 -54.65 -26.40
CA GLU A 45 -41.10 -53.68 -27.38
C GLU A 45 -40.58 -52.26 -27.13
N SER A 46 -40.06 -51.96 -25.93
CA SER A 46 -39.44 -50.67 -25.64
C SER A 46 -38.13 -50.47 -26.39
N CYS A 47 -37.47 -51.55 -26.82
CA CYS A 47 -36.22 -51.51 -27.57
C CYS A 47 -36.35 -52.13 -28.97
N HIS A 48 -37.24 -53.12 -29.13
CA HIS A 48 -37.45 -53.86 -30.37
C HIS A 48 -38.74 -53.44 -31.05
N VAL A 49 -38.70 -52.25 -31.66
CA VAL A 49 -39.82 -51.65 -32.39
C VAL A 49 -40.25 -52.57 -33.54
N ASN A 50 -41.56 -52.81 -33.69
CA ASN A 50 -42.12 -53.73 -34.68
C ASN A 50 -41.55 -55.17 -34.61
N ALA A 51 -41.13 -55.61 -33.41
CA ALA A 51 -40.49 -56.91 -33.19
C ALA A 51 -39.20 -57.11 -34.02
N MET A 52 -38.50 -56.02 -34.36
CA MET A 52 -37.19 -56.08 -34.98
C MET A 52 -36.10 -56.21 -33.92
N PHE A 53 -35.53 -57.41 -33.81
CA PHE A 53 -34.50 -57.75 -32.81
C PHE A 53 -33.06 -57.48 -33.27
N GLN A 54 -32.86 -57.23 -34.57
CA GLN A 54 -31.56 -56.93 -35.16
C GLN A 54 -31.44 -55.44 -35.45
N GLY A 55 -30.24 -54.90 -35.24
CA GLY A 55 -29.94 -53.49 -35.52
C GLY A 55 -30.45 -52.50 -34.48
N THR A 56 -30.99 -52.95 -33.33
CA THR A 56 -31.29 -52.06 -32.20
C THR A 56 -30.00 -51.35 -31.76
N PRO A 57 -29.99 -50.00 -31.69
CA PRO A 57 -28.82 -49.25 -31.24
C PRO A 57 -28.39 -49.66 -29.83
N LYS A 58 -27.08 -49.62 -29.59
CA LYS A 58 -26.48 -49.98 -28.29
C LYS A 58 -25.89 -48.77 -27.57
N ASP A 59 -25.65 -47.69 -28.30
CA ASP A 59 -25.22 -46.42 -27.77
C ASP A 59 -26.40 -45.65 -27.19
N CYS A 60 -26.14 -44.82 -26.18
CA CYS A 60 -27.18 -44.10 -25.46
C CYS A 60 -27.95 -43.15 -26.39
N GLY A 61 -27.26 -42.45 -27.30
CA GLY A 61 -27.85 -41.47 -28.21
C GLY A 61 -28.80 -42.11 -29.24
N GLY A 62 -28.53 -43.34 -29.67
CA GLY A 62 -29.39 -44.09 -30.57
C GLY A 62 -30.79 -44.40 -30.01
N CYS A 63 -30.98 -44.32 -28.69
CA CYS A 63 -32.27 -44.49 -28.02
C CYS A 63 -32.75 -43.24 -27.27
N HIS A 64 -31.86 -42.46 -26.68
CA HIS A 64 -32.18 -41.27 -25.88
C HIS A 64 -31.94 -39.95 -26.63
N GLY A 65 -31.52 -40.01 -27.90
CA GLY A 65 -31.36 -38.86 -28.77
C GLY A 65 -32.68 -38.35 -29.34
N ILE A 66 -32.68 -37.10 -29.81
CA ILE A 66 -33.85 -36.53 -30.48
C ILE A 66 -33.97 -37.16 -31.87
N GLY A 67 -35.11 -37.78 -32.17
CA GLY A 67 -35.38 -38.40 -33.48
C GLY A 67 -34.91 -39.84 -33.63
N SER A 68 -34.52 -40.50 -32.53
CA SER A 68 -34.23 -41.94 -32.52
C SER A 68 -35.48 -42.80 -32.78
N LEU A 69 -35.26 -43.98 -33.37
CA LEU A 69 -36.31 -44.98 -33.61
C LEU A 69 -36.86 -45.55 -32.30
N VAL A 70 -36.00 -45.68 -31.29
CA VAL A 70 -36.35 -46.05 -29.91
C VAL A 70 -36.54 -44.74 -29.14
N ARG A 71 -37.71 -44.50 -28.56
CA ARG A 71 -38.10 -43.17 -28.06
C ARG A 71 -37.78 -43.00 -26.56
N GLY A 72 -36.52 -42.76 -26.23
CA GLY A 72 -36.06 -42.43 -24.89
C GLY A 72 -36.13 -40.93 -24.56
N THR A 73 -35.96 -40.59 -23.28
CA THR A 73 -35.93 -39.19 -22.81
C THR A 73 -34.60 -38.53 -23.16
N ALA A 74 -34.66 -37.37 -23.84
CA ALA A 74 -33.50 -36.54 -24.13
C ALA A 74 -33.00 -35.76 -22.89
N LYS A 75 -31.81 -35.16 -23.00
CA LYS A 75 -31.23 -34.31 -21.95
C LYS A 75 -32.21 -33.18 -21.56
N PRO A 76 -32.53 -33.00 -20.26
CA PRO A 76 -33.42 -31.93 -19.82
C PRO A 76 -32.75 -30.56 -19.96
N ALA A 77 -33.54 -29.48 -19.95
CA ALA A 77 -33.03 -28.12 -20.14
C ALA A 77 -32.03 -27.66 -19.07
N ASN A 78 -32.08 -28.24 -17.86
CA ASN A 78 -31.15 -27.98 -16.76
C ASN A 78 -29.94 -28.94 -16.75
N HIS A 79 -29.75 -29.73 -17.81
CA HIS A 79 -28.58 -30.59 -17.95
C HIS A 79 -27.33 -29.76 -18.25
N ILE A 80 -26.19 -30.18 -17.71
CA ILE A 80 -24.89 -29.57 -18.05
C ILE A 80 -24.61 -29.67 -19.55
N LEU A 81 -24.00 -28.65 -20.16
CA LEU A 81 -23.64 -28.72 -21.57
C LEU A 81 -22.54 -29.77 -21.76
N SER A 82 -22.81 -30.79 -22.57
CA SER A 82 -21.94 -31.97 -22.70
C SER A 82 -22.17 -32.72 -24.02
N THR A 83 -21.21 -33.56 -24.39
CA THR A 83 -21.34 -34.50 -25.52
C THR A 83 -22.40 -35.57 -25.27
N ASP A 84 -22.70 -36.37 -26.28
CA ASP A 84 -23.61 -37.51 -26.17
C ASP A 84 -22.93 -38.79 -25.63
N GLN A 85 -21.74 -38.67 -25.04
CA GLN A 85 -21.09 -39.75 -24.29
C GLN A 85 -21.68 -39.86 -22.88
N CYS A 86 -22.96 -40.22 -22.79
CA CYS A 86 -23.73 -40.25 -21.53
C CYS A 86 -23.05 -41.11 -20.44
N GLY A 87 -22.37 -42.19 -20.85
CA GLY A 87 -21.64 -43.11 -19.96
C GLY A 87 -20.46 -42.48 -19.21
N ALA A 88 -19.98 -41.31 -19.66
CA ALA A 88 -18.94 -40.55 -18.97
C ALA A 88 -19.41 -39.93 -17.66
N CYS A 89 -20.74 -39.79 -17.48
CA CYS A 89 -21.35 -39.22 -16.28
C CYS A 89 -22.34 -40.19 -15.61
N HIS A 90 -23.19 -40.81 -16.42
CA HIS A 90 -24.28 -41.65 -15.97
C HIS A 90 -23.97 -43.13 -16.11
N THR A 91 -24.53 -43.95 -15.22
CA THR A 91 -24.54 -45.40 -15.38
C THR A 91 -25.99 -45.90 -15.45
N PRO A 92 -26.26 -47.04 -16.09
CA PRO A 92 -27.61 -47.62 -16.11
C PRO A 92 -28.19 -47.88 -14.71
N ILE A 93 -27.33 -48.06 -13.71
CA ILE A 93 -27.68 -48.36 -12.32
C ILE A 93 -27.84 -47.07 -11.49
N ALA A 94 -27.03 -46.05 -11.77
CA ALA A 94 -27.07 -44.75 -11.11
C ALA A 94 -27.09 -43.64 -12.16
N TRP A 95 -28.31 -43.25 -12.55
CA TRP A 95 -28.55 -42.21 -13.56
C TRP A 95 -28.68 -40.81 -12.95
N ASN A 96 -29.38 -40.66 -11.83
CA ASN A 96 -29.55 -39.37 -11.15
C ASN A 96 -29.46 -39.55 -9.62
N PRO A 97 -28.46 -38.98 -8.94
CA PRO A 97 -27.38 -38.14 -9.50
C PRO A 97 -26.42 -38.94 -10.38
N ALA A 98 -25.77 -38.25 -11.32
CA ALA A 98 -24.64 -38.79 -12.06
C ALA A 98 -23.50 -39.09 -11.07
N VAL A 99 -22.83 -40.24 -11.24
CA VAL A 99 -21.80 -40.72 -10.30
C VAL A 99 -20.38 -40.61 -10.86
N ASN A 100 -20.26 -40.42 -12.18
CA ASN A 100 -19.00 -40.19 -12.86
C ASN A 100 -18.95 -38.75 -13.39
N PHE A 101 -17.75 -38.27 -13.68
CA PHE A 101 -17.58 -37.00 -14.36
C PHE A 101 -16.25 -36.96 -15.12
N ASP A 102 -16.32 -36.83 -16.45
CA ASP A 102 -15.16 -36.64 -17.31
C ASP A 102 -15.22 -35.25 -17.95
N HIS A 103 -14.29 -34.37 -17.57
CA HIS A 103 -14.19 -33.01 -18.09
C HIS A 103 -14.02 -32.95 -19.62
N THR A 104 -13.48 -34.00 -20.26
CA THR A 104 -13.35 -34.04 -21.74
C THR A 104 -14.71 -34.09 -22.44
N GLN A 105 -15.76 -34.49 -21.73
CA GLN A 105 -17.13 -34.55 -22.23
C GLN A 105 -17.96 -33.31 -21.87
N ALA A 106 -17.50 -32.52 -20.89
CA ALA A 106 -18.10 -31.22 -20.58
C ALA A 106 -17.82 -30.20 -21.70
N ARG A 107 -18.70 -29.22 -21.85
CA ARG A 107 -18.61 -28.16 -22.86
C ARG A 107 -18.94 -26.81 -22.21
N GLY A 108 -18.37 -25.74 -22.77
CA GLY A 108 -18.48 -24.39 -22.22
C GLY A 108 -17.26 -24.00 -21.39
N SER A 109 -17.34 -22.83 -20.76
CA SER A 109 -16.25 -22.29 -19.93
C SER A 109 -16.31 -22.83 -18.51
N CYS A 110 -15.16 -22.99 -17.86
CA CYS A 110 -15.04 -23.54 -16.50
C CYS A 110 -15.89 -22.75 -15.51
N SER A 111 -15.85 -21.42 -15.61
CA SER A 111 -16.57 -20.43 -14.79
C SER A 111 -18.09 -20.58 -14.84
N THR A 112 -18.64 -21.17 -15.91
CA THR A 112 -20.09 -21.40 -15.99
C THR A 112 -20.54 -22.48 -15.00
N CYS A 113 -19.67 -23.45 -14.65
CA CYS A 113 -19.93 -24.52 -13.70
C CYS A 113 -19.26 -24.28 -12.33
N HIS A 114 -18.00 -23.84 -12.32
CA HIS A 114 -17.20 -23.54 -11.13
C HIS A 114 -17.53 -22.15 -10.56
N ASN A 115 -18.81 -21.95 -10.26
CA ASN A 115 -19.39 -20.68 -9.82
C ASN A 115 -19.77 -20.68 -8.32
N GLY A 116 -19.42 -21.74 -7.58
CA GLY A 116 -19.77 -21.90 -6.16
C GLY A 116 -21.16 -22.46 -5.91
N THR A 117 -21.98 -22.67 -6.95
CA THR A 117 -23.32 -23.27 -6.84
C THR A 117 -23.39 -24.66 -7.47
N MET A 118 -22.93 -24.82 -8.71
CA MET A 118 -22.93 -26.11 -9.40
C MET A 118 -21.70 -26.93 -9.06
N ALA A 119 -20.53 -26.29 -9.05
CA ALA A 119 -19.27 -26.84 -8.60
C ALA A 119 -18.50 -25.80 -7.81
N GLN A 120 -17.49 -26.27 -7.07
CA GLN A 120 -16.60 -25.39 -6.30
C GLN A 120 -16.01 -24.31 -7.20
N GLY A 121 -16.20 -23.05 -6.83
CA GLY A 121 -15.58 -21.90 -7.50
C GLY A 121 -14.33 -21.40 -6.79
N LYS A 122 -13.97 -20.15 -7.06
CA LYS A 122 -12.87 -19.44 -6.38
C LYS A 122 -13.16 -19.31 -4.88
N GLY A 123 -12.23 -19.74 -4.05
CA GLY A 123 -12.31 -19.59 -2.58
C GLY A 123 -11.86 -18.20 -2.10
N PRO A 124 -12.02 -17.89 -0.81
CA PRO A 124 -11.66 -16.58 -0.24
C PRO A 124 -10.17 -16.20 -0.33
N THR A 125 -9.28 -17.18 -0.50
CA THR A 125 -7.82 -16.98 -0.63
C THR A 125 -7.35 -17.16 -2.07
N HIS A 126 -8.27 -17.26 -3.04
CA HIS A 126 -7.92 -17.40 -4.45
C HIS A 126 -7.52 -16.03 -5.00
N ILE A 127 -6.38 -15.95 -5.71
CA ILE A 127 -5.93 -14.71 -6.35
C ILE A 127 -7.03 -14.04 -7.19
N VAL A 128 -7.17 -12.72 -7.07
CA VAL A 128 -8.17 -11.98 -7.85
C VAL A 128 -7.78 -12.01 -9.33
N THR A 129 -8.65 -12.56 -10.17
CA THR A 129 -8.42 -12.68 -11.62
C THR A 129 -9.73 -12.83 -12.37
N ASP A 130 -9.79 -12.26 -13.57
CA ASP A 130 -10.89 -12.43 -14.53
C ASP A 130 -10.54 -13.44 -15.64
N LEU A 131 -9.34 -14.03 -15.59
CA LEU A 131 -8.96 -15.10 -16.50
C LEU A 131 -9.81 -16.35 -16.25
N GLU A 132 -10.04 -17.08 -17.34
CA GLU A 132 -10.71 -18.38 -17.28
C GLU A 132 -9.82 -19.41 -16.57
N CYS A 133 -10.44 -20.41 -15.92
CA CYS A 133 -9.75 -21.26 -14.96
C CYS A 133 -8.58 -22.06 -15.57
N ASP A 134 -8.69 -22.41 -16.85
CA ASP A 134 -7.70 -23.18 -17.61
C ASP A 134 -6.42 -22.39 -17.94
N ALA A 135 -6.40 -21.08 -17.70
CA ALA A 135 -5.16 -20.29 -17.74
C ALA A 135 -4.17 -20.69 -16.63
N CYS A 136 -4.66 -21.27 -15.53
CA CYS A 136 -3.85 -21.61 -14.35
C CYS A 136 -4.03 -23.05 -13.88
N HIS A 137 -5.23 -23.61 -14.02
CA HIS A 137 -5.60 -24.93 -13.53
C HIS A 137 -5.74 -25.95 -14.65
N THR A 138 -5.72 -27.21 -14.28
CA THR A 138 -5.99 -28.32 -15.19
C THR A 138 -7.29 -29.01 -14.79
N THR A 139 -7.85 -29.82 -15.68
CA THR A 139 -9.02 -30.63 -15.40
C THR A 139 -8.77 -31.77 -14.40
N LEU A 140 -7.52 -32.00 -14.00
CA LEU A 140 -7.11 -33.06 -13.07
C LEU A 140 -6.92 -32.56 -11.64
N SER A 141 -6.53 -31.29 -11.45
CA SER A 141 -6.25 -30.75 -10.12
C SER A 141 -6.31 -29.22 -10.10
N TRP A 142 -6.87 -28.70 -8.99
CA TRP A 142 -6.81 -27.28 -8.63
C TRP A 142 -5.45 -26.88 -8.03
N ALA A 143 -4.70 -27.83 -7.48
CA ALA A 143 -3.41 -27.57 -6.85
C ALA A 143 -2.27 -27.45 -7.89
N GLY A 144 -1.24 -26.67 -7.55
CA GLY A 144 -0.02 -26.55 -8.37
C GLY A 144 -0.10 -25.49 -9.48
N ALA A 145 -1.15 -24.68 -9.51
CA ALA A 145 -1.19 -23.49 -10.35
C ALA A 145 -0.02 -22.56 -10.00
N MET A 146 0.75 -22.17 -11.01
CA MET A 146 1.86 -21.22 -10.85
C MET A 146 1.41 -19.84 -11.29
N PHE A 147 1.67 -18.84 -10.45
CA PHE A 147 1.51 -17.43 -10.80
C PHE A 147 2.87 -16.83 -11.18
N THR A 148 2.88 -15.97 -12.19
CA THR A 148 4.05 -15.19 -12.60
C THR A 148 3.75 -13.70 -12.51
N HIS A 149 4.71 -12.91 -12.01
CA HIS A 149 4.58 -11.46 -11.93
C HIS A 149 4.83 -10.76 -13.29
N VAL A 150 5.19 -11.50 -14.34
CA VAL A 150 5.43 -10.93 -15.67
C VAL A 150 4.17 -10.21 -16.16
N GLY A 151 4.30 -8.92 -16.46
CA GLY A 151 3.20 -8.06 -16.93
C GLY A 151 2.44 -7.34 -15.82
N VAL A 152 2.73 -7.62 -14.54
CA VAL A 152 2.16 -6.88 -13.40
C VAL A 152 3.01 -5.65 -13.14
N THR A 153 2.48 -4.47 -13.43
CA THR A 153 3.21 -3.20 -13.32
C THR A 153 2.60 -2.20 -12.33
N SER A 154 1.41 -2.49 -11.80
CA SER A 154 0.71 -1.61 -10.87
C SER A 154 -0.32 -2.39 -10.05
N GLY A 155 -0.85 -1.76 -9.00
CA GLY A 155 -1.94 -2.34 -8.21
C GLY A 155 -1.50 -3.49 -7.29
N CYS A 156 -0.22 -3.56 -6.90
CA CYS A 156 0.31 -4.66 -6.09
C CYS A 156 -0.50 -4.91 -4.80
N ALA A 157 -1.01 -3.84 -4.18
CA ALA A 157 -1.79 -3.88 -2.96
C ALA A 157 -3.14 -4.63 -3.09
N THR A 158 -3.65 -4.86 -4.31
CA THR A 158 -4.90 -5.63 -4.49
C THR A 158 -4.69 -7.14 -4.30
N CYS A 159 -3.44 -7.61 -4.42
CA CYS A 159 -3.08 -9.00 -4.16
C CYS A 159 -2.26 -9.14 -2.87
N HIS A 160 -1.38 -8.19 -2.56
CA HIS A 160 -0.55 -8.18 -1.35
C HIS A 160 -1.29 -7.53 -0.17
N ASP A 161 -2.43 -8.12 0.18
CA ASP A 161 -3.33 -7.64 1.24
C ASP A 161 -3.24 -8.45 2.54
N GLY A 162 -2.35 -9.44 2.61
CA GLY A 162 -2.22 -10.36 3.73
C GLY A 162 -3.22 -11.53 3.72
N VAL A 163 -4.07 -11.63 2.69
CA VAL A 163 -5.01 -12.74 2.49
C VAL A 163 -4.64 -13.53 1.23
N HIS A 164 -4.45 -12.84 0.11
CA HIS A 164 -4.14 -13.47 -1.17
C HIS A 164 -2.64 -13.67 -1.40
N ALA A 165 -1.83 -12.73 -0.88
CA ALA A 165 -0.38 -12.80 -0.83
C ALA A 165 0.13 -12.04 0.40
N ASP A 166 1.40 -12.24 0.74
CA ASP A 166 2.03 -11.55 1.86
C ASP A 166 1.94 -10.04 1.68
N GLY A 167 1.36 -9.35 2.66
CA GLY A 167 1.23 -7.89 2.65
C GLY A 167 2.47 -7.18 3.17
N LEU A 168 2.27 -5.96 3.66
CA LEU A 168 3.32 -5.17 4.30
C LEU A 168 3.88 -5.88 5.53
N ALA A 169 5.19 -6.07 5.57
CA ALA A 169 5.88 -6.59 6.75
C ALA A 169 5.76 -5.61 7.94
N ALA A 170 5.81 -6.12 9.17
CA ALA A 170 5.65 -5.31 10.38
C ALA A 170 6.74 -4.23 10.55
N ASN A 171 7.90 -4.40 9.90
CA ASN A 171 9.02 -3.47 9.88
C ASN A 171 9.09 -2.62 8.60
N HIS A 172 8.01 -2.62 7.80
CA HIS A 172 7.81 -1.66 6.71
C HIS A 172 7.53 -0.27 7.31
N PHE A 173 8.07 0.78 6.70
CA PHE A 173 7.82 2.14 7.17
C PHE A 173 6.35 2.54 6.92
N PRO A 174 5.71 3.34 7.80
CA PRO A 174 4.33 3.76 7.58
C PRO A 174 4.19 4.62 6.31
N ILE A 175 3.31 4.19 5.40
CA ILE A 175 2.96 4.89 4.15
C ILE A 175 1.50 5.36 4.19
N GLY A 176 1.24 6.55 3.63
CA GLY A 176 -0.11 7.12 3.49
C GLY A 176 -0.58 8.00 4.66
N SER A 177 -0.78 9.30 4.40
CA SER A 177 -1.41 10.25 5.32
C SER A 177 -2.78 10.70 4.78
N GLY A 178 -3.76 10.91 5.64
CA GLY A 178 -5.01 11.60 5.26
C GLY A 178 -5.97 10.81 4.36
N GLY A 179 -5.87 9.48 4.31
CA GLY A 179 -6.82 8.61 3.60
C GLY A 179 -6.47 8.32 2.13
N ALA A 180 -5.35 8.80 1.61
CA ALA A 180 -4.85 8.43 0.28
C ALA A 180 -3.88 7.25 0.39
N ALA A 181 -4.21 6.12 -0.26
CA ALA A 181 -3.31 4.99 -0.39
C ALA A 181 -2.12 5.36 -1.30
N VAL A 182 -0.90 5.12 -0.84
CA VAL A 182 0.31 5.24 -1.67
C VAL A 182 0.48 3.94 -2.44
N PRO A 183 0.53 3.96 -3.78
CA PRO A 183 0.78 2.75 -4.56
C PRO A 183 2.20 2.22 -4.31
N CYS A 184 2.35 0.90 -4.21
CA CYS A 184 3.63 0.23 -3.91
C CYS A 184 4.71 0.57 -4.95
N GLU A 185 4.31 0.64 -6.21
CA GLU A 185 5.11 1.01 -7.38
C GLU A 185 5.65 2.45 -7.36
N ALA A 186 5.21 3.29 -6.41
CA ALA A 186 5.80 4.61 -6.19
C ALA A 186 7.13 4.57 -5.42
N CYS A 187 7.44 3.43 -4.78
CA CYS A 187 8.69 3.22 -4.05
C CYS A 187 9.44 2.00 -4.57
N HIS A 188 8.75 0.90 -4.84
CA HIS A 188 9.35 -0.37 -5.24
C HIS A 188 9.42 -0.52 -6.77
N SER A 189 10.51 -1.14 -7.23
CA SER A 189 10.65 -1.47 -8.66
C SER A 189 9.63 -2.52 -9.09
N THR A 190 8.93 -2.25 -10.18
CA THR A 190 7.99 -3.19 -10.81
C THR A 190 8.69 -4.33 -11.56
N THR A 191 10.02 -4.24 -11.74
CA THR A 191 10.81 -5.27 -12.43
C THR A 191 11.55 -6.22 -11.47
N GLU A 192 11.67 -5.87 -10.18
CA GLU A 192 12.41 -6.62 -9.16
C GLU A 192 11.50 -7.01 -7.98
N PHE A 193 10.57 -7.93 -8.24
CA PHE A 193 9.49 -8.31 -7.32
C PHE A 193 9.85 -9.41 -6.31
N THR A 194 10.96 -10.13 -6.49
CA THR A 194 11.30 -11.30 -5.65
C THR A 194 11.92 -10.93 -4.30
N THR A 195 12.50 -9.73 -4.19
CA THR A 195 13.23 -9.33 -2.98
C THR A 195 12.60 -8.12 -2.29
N TRP A 196 11.75 -7.34 -2.98
CA TRP A 196 11.26 -6.03 -2.53
C TRP A 196 12.38 -5.10 -2.00
N ALA A 197 13.64 -5.45 -2.27
CA ALA A 197 14.82 -4.90 -1.61
C ALA A 197 15.27 -3.58 -2.25
N VAL A 198 14.81 -3.32 -3.48
CA VAL A 198 15.07 -2.06 -4.17
C VAL A 198 13.84 -1.17 -4.02
N ALA A 199 13.89 -0.34 -2.99
CA ALA A 199 12.95 0.75 -2.77
C ALA A 199 13.68 2.08 -2.93
N THR A 200 13.12 2.98 -3.73
CA THR A 200 13.54 4.39 -3.73
C THR A 200 12.72 5.13 -2.67
N MET A 201 13.39 5.86 -1.78
CA MET A 201 12.70 6.66 -0.79
C MET A 201 11.88 7.78 -1.46
N ASN A 202 10.57 7.77 -1.21
CA ASN A 202 9.63 8.77 -1.68
C ASN A 202 9.17 9.63 -0.49
N HIS A 203 9.88 10.74 -0.23
CA HIS A 203 9.59 11.61 0.91
C HIS A 203 8.13 12.12 0.97
N PRO A 204 7.50 12.54 -0.14
CA PRO A 204 6.07 12.87 -0.15
C PRO A 204 5.12 11.74 0.30
N ALA A 205 5.51 10.48 0.11
CA ALA A 205 4.71 9.32 0.49
C ALA A 205 4.89 8.89 1.97
N ALA A 206 5.98 9.34 2.61
CA ALA A 206 6.27 9.04 4.01
C ALA A 206 5.35 9.85 4.93
N VAL A 207 4.68 9.17 5.87
CA VAL A 207 3.81 9.81 6.87
C VAL A 207 4.63 10.62 7.86
N ALA A 208 3.98 11.62 8.49
CA ALA A 208 4.45 12.53 9.54
C ALA A 208 5.24 11.87 10.71
N GLN A 209 6.43 11.36 10.40
CA GLN A 209 7.44 10.92 11.32
C GLN A 209 8.51 12.01 11.42
N SER A 210 9.12 12.13 12.60
CA SER A 210 10.31 12.99 12.73
C SER A 210 11.42 12.45 11.82
N CYS A 211 12.17 13.35 11.15
CA CYS A 211 13.26 12.97 10.26
C CYS A 211 14.28 12.06 10.96
N ALA A 212 14.49 12.27 12.26
CA ALA A 212 15.37 11.50 13.13
C ALA A 212 15.02 10.00 13.19
N SER A 213 13.74 9.65 13.09
CA SER A 213 13.29 8.24 13.10
C SER A 213 13.82 7.43 11.90
N CYS A 214 14.18 8.10 10.81
CA CYS A 214 14.74 7.47 9.63
C CYS A 214 16.26 7.72 9.51
N HIS A 215 16.69 8.97 9.66
CA HIS A 215 18.07 9.37 9.35
C HIS A 215 19.06 9.21 10.51
N GLU A 216 18.61 8.99 11.75
CA GLU A 216 19.53 8.75 12.88
C GLU A 216 19.62 7.27 13.26
N THR A 217 18.50 6.55 13.16
CA THR A 217 18.38 5.20 13.73
C THR A 217 18.21 4.09 12.69
N ALA A 218 17.90 4.43 11.43
CA ALA A 218 17.72 3.47 10.34
C ALA A 218 16.79 2.29 10.69
N ASN A 219 15.67 2.58 11.36
CA ASN A 219 14.79 1.56 11.96
C ASN A 219 13.98 0.72 10.95
N PHE A 220 14.09 0.96 9.65
CA PHE A 220 13.29 0.31 8.61
C PHE A 220 14.16 -0.50 7.64
N VAL A 221 13.58 -1.55 7.07
CA VAL A 221 14.27 -2.46 6.12
C VAL A 221 14.83 -1.68 4.94
N GLY A 222 16.08 -1.98 4.56
CA GLY A 222 16.77 -1.33 3.44
C GLY A 222 17.36 0.04 3.77
N MET A 223 17.09 0.57 4.97
CA MET A 223 17.71 1.82 5.42
C MET A 223 19.02 1.51 6.14
N HIS A 224 20.06 2.29 5.84
CA HIS A 224 21.36 2.20 6.48
C HIS A 224 21.60 3.42 7.37
N PRO A 225 22.12 3.23 8.60
CA PRO A 225 22.58 4.36 9.42
C PRO A 225 23.73 5.06 8.71
N SER A 226 23.95 6.34 9.04
CA SER A 226 25.08 7.10 8.51
C SER A 226 26.38 6.33 8.71
N THR A 227 27.14 6.15 7.64
CA THR A 227 28.41 5.43 7.73
C THR A 227 29.59 6.37 7.98
N ASP A 228 29.40 7.68 7.87
CA ASP A 228 30.47 8.70 7.93
C ASP A 228 31.60 8.49 6.92
N THR A 229 31.33 7.76 5.83
CA THR A 229 32.32 7.46 4.78
C THR A 229 32.08 8.20 3.47
N ALA A 230 30.87 8.71 3.20
CA ALA A 230 30.54 9.47 1.99
C ALA A 230 29.58 10.64 2.26
N ALA A 231 29.75 11.74 1.53
CA ALA A 231 28.79 12.85 1.54
C ALA A 231 27.51 12.42 0.79
N GLY A 232 26.36 12.47 1.47
CA GLY A 232 25.08 12.01 0.93
C GLY A 232 24.42 10.87 1.73
N ASP A 233 25.13 10.26 2.68
CA ASP A 233 24.53 9.37 3.67
C ASP A 233 23.69 10.16 4.68
N SER A 234 22.68 9.50 5.27
CA SER A 234 21.80 10.04 6.31
C SER A 234 22.55 10.89 7.34
N ARG A 235 22.27 12.19 7.41
CA ARG A 235 22.90 13.23 8.26
C ARG A 235 24.45 13.31 8.17
N PRO A 236 25.02 14.45 7.76
CA PRO A 236 26.46 14.69 7.86
C PRO A 236 26.92 14.60 9.33
N SER A 237 27.89 13.74 9.63
CA SER A 237 28.56 13.77 10.94
C SER A 237 29.48 14.96 11.08
N ALA A 238 29.89 15.23 12.32
CA ALA A 238 30.91 16.22 12.62
C ALA A 238 32.25 16.00 11.88
N LYS A 239 32.48 14.79 11.34
CA LYS A 239 33.69 14.44 10.57
C LYS A 239 33.61 14.93 9.11
N LEU A 240 32.43 14.83 8.48
CA LEU A 240 32.21 15.26 7.10
C LEU A 240 31.72 16.72 7.05
N ASP A 241 30.98 17.15 8.08
CA ASP A 241 30.51 18.52 8.23
C ASP A 241 30.36 18.91 9.71
N SER A 242 31.46 19.41 10.28
CA SER A 242 31.54 19.86 11.68
C SER A 242 30.59 21.00 12.07
N LEU A 243 29.97 21.65 11.08
CA LEU A 243 29.09 22.80 11.29
C LEU A 243 27.60 22.40 11.26
N HIS A 244 27.27 21.19 10.83
CA HIS A 244 25.90 20.69 10.87
C HIS A 244 25.51 20.23 12.28
N PRO A 245 24.34 20.63 12.80
CA PRO A 245 23.85 20.17 14.10
C PRO A 245 23.79 18.64 14.17
N THR A 246 24.18 18.07 15.32
CA THR A 246 24.19 16.62 15.58
C THR A 246 22.90 16.08 16.22
N ALA A 247 21.96 16.97 16.58
CA ALA A 247 20.60 16.63 17.02
C ALA A 247 19.58 17.71 16.55
N GLY A 248 18.27 17.42 16.61
CA GLY A 248 17.19 18.37 16.30
C GLY A 248 16.45 18.14 14.98
N ASP A 249 15.35 18.88 14.76
CA ASP A 249 14.47 18.73 13.59
C ASP A 249 15.03 19.44 12.34
N CYS A 250 15.25 18.67 11.27
CA CYS A 250 15.79 19.12 10.00
C CYS A 250 14.89 20.17 9.32
N ALA A 251 13.58 20.14 9.56
CA ALA A 251 12.61 21.08 8.99
C ALA A 251 12.86 22.55 9.41
N GLN A 252 13.66 22.76 10.46
CA GLN A 252 14.03 24.10 10.90
C GLN A 252 15.05 24.77 9.98
N CYS A 253 15.73 24.00 9.13
CA CYS A 253 16.80 24.49 8.26
C CYS A 253 16.69 24.02 6.80
N HIS A 254 15.98 22.92 6.52
CA HIS A 254 15.84 22.34 5.19
C HIS A 254 14.37 22.20 4.78
N ASP A 255 14.11 22.31 3.48
CA ASP A 255 12.92 21.72 2.88
C ASP A 255 13.01 20.20 2.99
N THR A 256 12.16 19.58 3.81
CA THR A 256 12.24 18.15 4.15
C THR A 256 11.69 17.22 3.07
N THR A 257 11.20 17.76 1.96
CA THR A 257 10.69 16.96 0.83
C THR A 257 11.71 16.87 -0.30
N THR A 258 12.46 17.94 -0.54
CA THR A 258 13.43 18.04 -1.64
C THR A 258 14.88 18.15 -1.17
N PHE A 259 15.12 18.44 0.11
CA PHE A 259 16.43 18.77 0.70
C PHE A 259 17.19 19.89 -0.05
N SER A 260 16.52 20.61 -0.94
CA SER A 260 17.14 21.48 -1.94
C SER A 260 17.48 22.89 -1.43
N GLN A 261 17.15 23.19 -0.17
CA GLN A 261 17.29 24.54 0.39
C GLN A 261 18.11 24.56 1.67
N SER A 262 19.38 24.19 1.58
CA SER A 262 20.40 24.75 2.46
C SER A 262 21.00 25.95 1.74
N ALA A 263 20.56 27.17 2.05
CA ALA A 263 21.39 28.31 1.72
C ALA A 263 22.67 28.14 2.55
N SER A 264 23.76 27.71 1.90
CA SER A 264 25.04 27.58 2.56
C SER A 264 25.41 28.94 3.13
N ARG A 265 25.83 28.95 4.40
CA ARG A 265 26.22 30.18 5.08
C ARG A 265 27.38 30.82 4.29
N PRO A 266 27.21 32.03 3.73
CA PRO A 266 28.27 32.65 2.95
C PRO A 266 29.49 32.94 3.83
N ALA A 267 30.68 32.96 3.22
CA ALA A 267 31.95 33.13 3.94
C ALA A 267 32.01 34.41 4.78
N ASN A 268 31.25 35.45 4.39
CA ASN A 268 31.09 36.73 5.10
C ASN A 268 29.73 36.88 5.79
N HIS A 269 29.12 35.80 6.27
CA HIS A 269 27.90 35.85 7.09
C HIS A 269 28.18 36.37 8.51
N ILE A 270 27.18 37.01 9.13
CA ILE A 270 27.25 37.49 10.51
C ILE A 270 27.67 36.35 11.47
N PRO A 271 28.70 36.54 12.32
CA PRO A 271 29.09 35.56 13.34
C PRO A 271 27.97 35.32 14.35
N THR A 272 27.27 34.18 14.26
CA THR A 272 26.21 33.79 15.20
C THR A 272 26.18 32.28 15.43
N SER A 273 25.71 31.88 16.62
CA SER A 273 25.33 30.51 16.98
C SER A 273 23.81 30.32 17.09
N ALA A 274 23.01 31.34 16.74
CA ALA A 274 21.56 31.30 16.78
C ALA A 274 20.95 30.52 15.59
N PRO A 275 19.78 29.88 15.76
CA PRO A 275 19.03 29.29 14.64
C PRO A 275 18.66 30.31 13.56
N CYS A 276 18.67 29.90 12.29
CA CYS A 276 18.41 30.79 11.13
C CYS A 276 17.11 31.58 11.26
N LEU A 277 16.02 30.96 11.74
CA LEU A 277 14.71 31.59 11.89
C LEU A 277 14.68 32.73 12.94
N GLN A 278 15.68 32.82 13.81
CA GLN A 278 15.80 33.95 14.74
C GLN A 278 16.28 35.22 14.03
N CYS A 279 17.08 35.08 12.98
CA CYS A 279 17.56 36.22 12.20
C CYS A 279 16.73 36.43 10.94
N HIS A 280 16.29 35.36 10.27
CA HIS A 280 15.56 35.38 9.00
C HIS A 280 14.08 35.12 9.23
N THR A 281 13.28 36.17 9.09
CA THR A 281 11.83 36.13 9.35
C THR A 281 11.01 35.57 8.18
N THR A 282 11.64 35.36 7.02
CA THR A 282 10.98 34.86 5.80
C THR A 282 11.67 33.58 5.34
N ALA A 283 10.97 32.45 5.43
CA ALA A 283 11.48 31.17 4.95
C ALA A 283 11.86 31.24 3.47
N GLY A 284 13.04 30.71 3.10
CA GLY A 284 13.55 30.72 1.73
C GLY A 284 14.09 32.06 1.23
N ASN A 285 13.97 33.15 1.99
CA ASN A 285 14.54 34.45 1.64
C ASN A 285 15.53 34.93 2.71
N TYR A 286 16.78 34.48 2.57
CA TYR A 286 17.88 34.78 3.47
C TYR A 286 18.57 36.14 3.19
N ALA A 287 18.07 36.92 2.22
CA ALA A 287 18.54 38.28 1.96
C ALA A 287 17.94 39.31 2.93
N LEU A 288 16.90 38.93 3.67
CA LEU A 288 16.22 39.78 4.65
C LEU A 288 16.41 39.21 6.07
N TYR A 289 16.70 40.08 7.04
CA TYR A 289 16.86 39.72 8.44
C TYR A 289 16.22 40.76 9.38
N SER A 290 15.85 40.33 10.59
CA SER A 290 15.22 41.19 11.61
C SER A 290 16.23 41.69 12.64
N VAL A 291 16.52 42.98 12.61
CA VAL A 291 17.39 43.69 13.58
C VAL A 291 16.95 43.51 15.04
N THR A 292 15.65 43.38 15.30
CA THR A 292 15.10 43.25 16.66
C THR A 292 15.45 41.93 17.33
N ALA A 293 15.63 40.84 16.57
CA ALA A 293 15.97 39.52 17.09
C ALA A 293 17.48 39.18 17.00
N THR A 294 18.26 40.02 16.31
CA THR A 294 19.66 39.75 15.91
C THR A 294 20.66 39.75 17.07
N HIS A 295 20.32 40.34 18.22
CA HIS A 295 21.25 40.42 19.36
C HIS A 295 21.23 39.19 20.28
N GLN A 296 20.40 38.18 19.98
CA GLN A 296 20.43 36.90 20.68
C GLN A 296 21.36 35.92 19.95
N GLY A 297 22.33 35.34 20.66
CA GLY A 297 23.29 34.37 20.10
C GLY A 297 24.50 34.98 19.36
N VAL A 298 24.72 36.30 19.47
CA VAL A 298 25.92 37.01 18.99
C VAL A 298 26.76 37.52 20.17
N THR A 299 28.09 37.56 20.03
CA THR A 299 29.01 38.02 21.08
C THR A 299 30.03 39.03 20.51
N GLY A 300 30.47 39.99 21.34
CA GLY A 300 31.48 40.99 20.98
C GLY A 300 31.00 42.03 19.94
N CYS A 301 30.43 43.15 20.39
CA CYS A 301 29.75 44.13 19.53
C CYS A 301 30.62 44.68 18.37
N LEU A 302 31.93 44.86 18.57
CA LEU A 302 32.86 45.31 17.53
C LEU A 302 33.02 44.31 16.37
N SER A 303 32.72 43.03 16.60
CA SER A 303 32.68 41.99 15.56
C SER A 303 31.54 42.19 14.55
N CYS A 304 30.56 43.04 14.88
CA CYS A 304 29.47 43.44 14.00
C CYS A 304 29.45 44.95 13.69
N HIS A 305 29.88 45.79 14.63
CA HIS A 305 29.74 47.26 14.59
C HIS A 305 31.04 48.06 14.50
N GLY A 306 32.19 47.41 14.29
CA GLY A 306 33.47 48.11 14.17
C GLY A 306 33.57 48.99 12.91
N PRO A 307 34.44 50.02 12.91
CA PRO A 307 34.65 50.90 11.75
C PRO A 307 35.25 50.20 10.53
N SER A 308 35.62 48.92 10.65
CA SER A 308 36.14 48.07 9.57
C SER A 308 35.46 46.70 9.53
N THR A 309 34.24 46.61 10.09
CA THR A 309 33.49 45.36 10.19
C THR A 309 32.45 45.27 9.08
N GLY A 310 32.50 44.17 8.30
CA GLY A 310 31.72 43.99 7.08
C GLY A 310 32.52 44.28 5.80
N PRO A 311 31.88 44.27 4.63
CA PRO A 311 30.45 44.05 4.41
C PRO A 311 30.06 42.57 4.59
N PHE A 312 28.97 42.36 5.33
CA PHE A 312 28.33 41.05 5.42
C PHE A 312 27.62 40.69 4.10
N ALA A 313 27.25 39.43 3.92
CA ALA A 313 26.49 39.05 2.73
C ALA A 313 25.13 39.77 2.68
N GLY A 314 24.80 40.41 1.55
CA GLY A 314 23.52 41.09 1.33
C GLY A 314 23.65 42.42 0.55
N PRO A 315 22.53 43.00 0.07
CA PRO A 315 22.54 44.29 -0.62
C PRO A 315 22.80 45.46 0.35
N PRO A 316 23.60 46.48 -0.06
CA PRO A 316 23.72 47.73 0.69
C PRO A 316 22.36 48.45 0.83
N PRO A 317 22.10 49.20 1.92
CA PRO A 317 23.02 49.54 3.03
C PRO A 317 23.02 48.51 4.19
N SER A 318 22.15 47.50 4.15
CA SER A 318 21.92 46.55 5.25
C SER A 318 23.05 45.55 5.48
N ASN A 319 24.08 45.56 4.62
CA ASN A 319 25.26 44.70 4.69
C ASN A 319 26.40 45.31 5.51
N THR A 320 26.27 46.55 5.97
CA THR A 320 27.22 47.20 6.87
C THR A 320 26.47 47.63 8.12
N ILE A 321 26.76 46.98 9.25
CA ILE A 321 26.05 47.24 10.50
C ILE A 321 26.83 48.32 11.25
N THR A 322 26.35 49.56 11.21
CA THR A 322 26.92 50.65 12.00
C THR A 322 26.22 50.76 13.34
N VAL A 323 26.92 51.22 14.39
CA VAL A 323 26.24 51.64 15.63
C VAL A 323 25.36 52.82 15.27
N VAL A 324 24.05 52.73 15.52
CA VAL A 324 23.15 53.88 15.41
C VAL A 324 23.49 54.85 16.54
N GLY A 325 24.44 55.76 16.27
CA GLY A 325 24.76 56.94 17.07
C GLY A 325 25.10 56.68 18.52
N ALA A 326 26.37 56.46 18.84
CA ALA A 326 26.86 56.72 20.19
C ALA A 326 26.84 58.25 20.40
N PRO A 327 25.99 58.81 21.29
CA PRO A 327 26.05 60.23 21.57
C PRO A 327 27.42 60.59 22.17
N ALA A 328 27.86 61.85 22.02
CA ALA A 328 29.21 62.27 22.43
C ALA A 328 29.52 62.07 23.94
N ASN A 329 28.48 61.82 24.75
CA ASN A 329 28.55 61.53 26.17
C ASN A 329 28.45 60.02 26.49
N HIS A 330 28.58 59.14 25.51
CA HIS A 330 28.61 57.69 25.72
C HIS A 330 29.98 57.25 26.28
N PHE A 331 29.98 56.33 27.25
CA PHE A 331 31.22 55.77 27.78
C PHE A 331 31.97 54.94 26.71
N PRO A 332 33.30 54.83 26.73
CA PRO A 332 34.04 54.01 25.77
C PRO A 332 33.61 52.53 25.86
N VAL A 333 33.01 51.99 24.79
CA VAL A 333 32.47 50.62 24.78
C VAL A 333 33.50 49.53 24.49
N GLY A 334 34.65 49.89 23.89
CA GLY A 334 35.79 49.00 23.67
C GLY A 334 35.39 47.58 23.23
N SER A 335 35.99 46.57 23.86
CA SER A 335 35.67 45.15 23.67
C SER A 335 34.69 44.59 24.72
N LEU A 336 33.91 45.46 25.40
CA LEU A 336 33.04 45.04 26.50
C LEU A 336 31.82 44.25 26.01
N ASP A 337 31.36 43.31 26.83
CA ASP A 337 30.08 42.62 26.64
C ASP A 337 28.91 43.49 27.14
N CYS A 338 28.17 44.08 26.20
CA CYS A 338 27.03 44.93 26.50
C CYS A 338 25.79 44.17 27.02
N ASN A 339 25.70 42.86 26.82
CA ASN A 339 24.59 42.06 27.34
C ASN A 339 24.78 41.77 28.84
N GLY A 340 26.04 41.72 29.30
CA GLY A 340 26.43 41.54 30.70
C GLY A 340 26.67 42.84 31.48
N SER A 341 26.76 44.00 30.82
CA SER A 341 27.04 45.30 31.47
C SER A 341 25.86 45.88 32.26
N GLY A 342 24.65 45.31 32.10
CA GLY A 342 23.43 45.78 32.80
C GLY A 342 22.92 47.17 32.36
N CYS A 343 23.65 47.87 31.49
CA CYS A 343 23.24 49.15 30.89
C CYS A 343 22.08 48.99 29.89
N HIS A 344 22.03 47.86 29.20
CA HIS A 344 21.05 47.53 28.15
C HIS A 344 20.34 46.20 28.45
N THR A 345 19.15 46.01 27.88
CA THR A 345 18.46 44.71 27.81
C THR A 345 18.30 44.30 26.33
N THR A 346 18.03 43.02 26.06
CA THR A 346 17.74 42.52 24.71
C THR A 346 16.54 43.19 24.03
N GLY A 347 15.62 43.79 24.78
CA GLY A 347 14.52 44.60 24.22
C GLY A 347 14.92 46.03 23.84
N ASN A 348 16.12 46.48 24.21
CA ASN A 348 16.44 47.90 24.41
C ASN A 348 17.75 48.37 23.73
N VAL A 349 18.36 47.54 22.89
CA VAL A 349 19.46 47.94 21.99
C VAL A 349 18.95 48.69 20.74
N ASN A 350 17.63 48.94 20.67
CA ASN A 350 16.96 49.79 19.68
C ASN A 350 16.91 51.27 20.15
N VAL A 351 16.63 52.20 19.22
CA VAL A 351 16.50 53.64 19.49
C VAL A 351 15.56 53.89 20.69
N GLY A 352 16.08 54.52 21.76
CA GLY A 352 15.31 54.90 22.96
C GLY A 352 15.38 53.93 24.16
N GLY A 353 16.14 52.84 24.10
CA GLY A 353 16.14 51.80 25.14
C GLY A 353 17.07 51.98 26.35
N PHE A 354 17.73 53.12 26.54
CA PHE A 354 18.66 53.30 27.67
C PHE A 354 17.93 53.27 29.03
N LYS A 355 18.47 52.55 30.02
CA LYS A 355 18.03 52.70 31.41
C LYS A 355 18.64 53.99 31.99
N LEU A 356 18.02 55.15 31.76
CA LEU A 356 18.44 56.40 32.43
C LEU A 356 17.76 56.47 33.79
N GLY A 357 18.43 55.99 34.84
CA GLY A 357 18.11 56.36 36.22
C GLY A 357 18.81 57.67 36.60
N THR A 358 18.27 58.39 37.58
CA THR A 358 18.97 59.54 38.19
C THR A 358 20.26 59.05 38.85
N ALA A 359 21.40 59.66 38.53
CA ALA A 359 22.68 59.28 39.14
C ALA A 359 22.60 59.38 40.66
N GLY A 360 22.94 58.29 41.36
CA GLY A 360 22.89 58.23 42.82
C GLY A 360 23.66 57.04 43.38
N THR A 361 24.43 57.28 44.44
CA THR A 361 25.20 56.25 45.17
C THR A 361 24.31 55.35 46.03
N SER A 362 23.05 55.74 46.25
CA SER A 362 22.05 55.04 47.06
C SER A 362 21.12 54.12 46.25
N SER A 363 21.01 54.33 44.93
CA SER A 363 20.22 53.50 44.01
C SER A 363 20.89 53.44 42.64
N PRO A 364 22.03 52.75 42.51
CA PRO A 364 22.80 52.82 41.28
C PRO A 364 22.09 52.07 40.14
N THR A 365 22.12 52.67 38.96
CA THR A 365 21.40 52.18 37.77
C THR A 365 21.92 50.82 37.28
N LEU A 366 23.19 50.50 37.53
CA LEU A 366 23.82 49.24 37.12
C LEU A 366 23.77 48.20 38.24
N THR A 367 23.70 46.92 37.86
CA THR A 367 23.92 45.81 38.78
C THR A 367 25.39 45.76 39.23
N ILE A 368 25.72 44.94 40.23
CA ILE A 368 27.11 44.71 40.67
C ILE A 368 27.98 44.18 39.51
N ALA A 369 27.44 43.26 38.72
CA ALA A 369 28.09 42.76 37.51
C ALA A 369 28.31 43.88 36.49
N GLY A 370 27.32 44.76 36.31
CA GLY A 370 27.42 45.91 35.40
C GLY A 370 28.52 46.91 35.80
N HIS A 371 28.62 47.26 37.08
CA HIS A 371 29.71 48.11 37.57
C HIS A 371 31.07 47.45 37.38
N THR A 372 31.18 46.14 37.62
CA THR A 372 32.45 45.40 37.42
C THR A 372 32.89 45.46 35.96
N THR A 373 31.95 45.29 35.03
CA THR A 373 32.19 45.36 33.58
C THR A 373 32.60 46.78 33.16
N VAL A 374 31.92 47.82 33.64
CA VAL A 374 32.23 49.22 33.28
C VAL A 374 33.52 49.72 33.93
N ALA A 375 33.82 49.31 35.17
CA ALA A 375 35.03 49.68 35.89
C ALA A 375 36.31 49.24 35.16
N ALA A 376 36.26 48.17 34.37
CA ALA A 376 37.39 47.73 33.54
C ALA A 376 37.65 48.62 32.31
N ALA A 377 36.71 49.50 31.93
CA ALA A 377 36.80 50.32 30.72
C ALA A 377 36.88 51.83 30.99
N VAL A 378 36.64 52.28 32.21
CA VAL A 378 36.77 53.69 32.59
C VAL A 378 38.05 53.91 33.39
N SER A 379 38.76 55.01 33.12
CA SER A 379 40.03 55.32 33.80
C SER A 379 39.87 55.67 35.27
N SER A 380 38.67 56.10 35.69
CA SER A 380 38.32 56.37 37.09
C SER A 380 36.80 56.37 37.29
N CYS A 381 36.35 56.09 38.51
CA CYS A 381 34.93 56.20 38.86
C CYS A 381 34.39 57.64 38.72
N ALA A 382 35.25 58.65 38.89
CA ALA A 382 34.92 60.07 38.74
C ALA A 382 34.56 60.49 37.30
N THR A 383 34.84 59.61 36.33
CA THR A 383 34.42 59.81 34.94
C THR A 383 32.92 59.58 34.76
N CYS A 384 32.24 58.96 35.73
CA CYS A 384 30.82 58.57 35.64
C CYS A 384 29.96 58.98 36.85
N HIS A 385 30.58 59.35 37.98
CA HIS A 385 29.95 59.78 39.24
C HIS A 385 30.55 61.12 39.67
#